data_AF-A0A7V6L9F7-F1
#
_entry.id   AF-A0A7V6L9F7-F1
#
_cell.length_a   1.000
_cell.length_b   1.000
_cell.length_c   1.000
_cell.angle_alpha   90.00
_cell.angle_beta   90.00
_cell.angle_gamma   90.00
#
_symmetry.space_group_name_H-M   'P 1'
#
loop_
_entity.id
_entity.type
_entity.pdbx_description
1 polymer ?
#
loop_
_entity_poly.entity_id
_entity_poly.type
_entity_poly.pdbx_seq_one_letter_code
_entity_poly.pdbx_strand_id
1 'polypeptide(L)' 'MDKVVTKHFQYTGLDDYDRSLDEQMNDFISENGIKPEQIINVSYAAHSSGGINTYSALLVYKTA' A
#
# COMPACT_ATOMS: atom_id res chain seq x y z
N MET A 1 -12.07 -9.71 -18.02
CA MET A 1 -11.59 -11.04 -17.58
C MET A 1 -10.84 -10.72 -16.32
N ASP A 2 -11.41 -11.08 -15.17
CA ASP A 2 -10.95 -10.53 -13.88
C ASP A 2 -9.47 -10.78 -13.67
N LYS A 3 -8.67 -9.70 -13.58
CA LYS A 3 -7.24 -9.80 -13.27
C LYS A 3 -7.04 -9.48 -11.81
N VAL A 4 -6.23 -10.30 -11.14
CA VAL A 4 -5.72 -9.99 -9.81
C VAL A 4 -4.47 -9.16 -9.96
N VAL A 5 -4.47 -7.98 -9.35
CA VAL A 5 -3.38 -7.01 -9.40
C VAL A 5 -2.89 -6.76 -7.97
N THR A 6 -1.59 -6.51 -7.85
CA THR A 6 -0.94 -6.20 -6.58
C THR A 6 -0.21 -4.87 -6.67
N LYS A 7 -0.38 -4.01 -5.67
CA LYS A 7 0.36 -2.75 -5.52
C LYS A 7 1.13 -2.77 -4.20
N HIS A 8 2.45 -2.61 -4.29
CA HIS A 8 3.33 -2.50 -3.12
C HIS A 8 3.60 -1.04 -2.81
N PHE A 9 3.53 -0.69 -1.53
CA PHE A 9 3.85 0.60 -0.95
C PHE A 9 4.97 0.40 0.07
N GLN A 10 5.90 1.35 0.14
CA GLN A 10 7.01 1.30 1.08
C GLN A 10 7.36 2.72 1.51
N TYR A 11 7.62 2.91 2.80
CA TYR A 11 8.26 4.11 3.31
C TYR A 11 9.32 3.76 4.34
N THR A 12 10.33 4.63 4.44
CA THR A 12 11.39 4.52 5.44
C THR A 12 11.22 5.65 6.44
N GLY A 13 11.16 5.34 7.73
CA GLY A 13 11.02 6.32 8.82
C GLY A 13 12.27 7.15 9.08
N LEU A 14 13.03 7.47 8.02
CA LEU A 14 14.12 8.44 8.04
C LEU A 14 13.68 9.82 7.55
N ASP A 15 12.57 9.89 6.82
CA ASP A 15 12.06 11.12 6.23
C ASP A 15 10.80 11.56 6.97
N ASP A 16 10.90 12.65 7.73
CA ASP A 16 9.77 13.25 8.48
C ASP A 16 8.72 13.90 7.54
N TYR A 17 9.02 14.01 6.24
CA TYR A 17 8.09 14.53 5.22
C TYR A 17 7.32 13.44 4.47
N ASP A 18 7.60 12.15 4.74
CA ASP A 18 6.90 11.05 4.09
C ASP A 18 5.46 10.93 4.61
N ARG A 19 4.51 10.93 3.66
CA ARG A 19 3.09 10.65 3.95
C ARG A 19 2.93 9.21 4.42
N SER A 20 1.99 8.98 5.34
CA SER A 20 1.72 7.64 5.85
C SER A 20 1.32 6.67 4.72
N LEU A 21 1.58 5.36 4.89
CA LEU A 21 1.17 4.34 3.92
C LEU A 21 -0.33 4.39 3.64
N ASP A 22 -1.12 4.66 4.68
CA ASP A 22 -2.58 4.72 4.56
C ASP A 22 -3.01 5.89 3.67
N GLU A 23 -2.38 7.06 3.80
CA GLU A 23 -2.61 8.19 2.89
C GLU A 23 -2.25 7.85 1.45
N GLN A 24 -1.05 7.29 1.22
CA GLN A 24 -0.60 6.91 -0.11
C GLN A 24 -1.52 5.85 -0.74
N MET A 25 -2.01 4.91 0.06
CA MET A 25 -2.94 3.87 -0.38
C MET A 25 -4.32 4.43 -0.69
N ASN A 26 -4.86 5.30 0.16
CA ASN A 26 -6.17 5.91 -0.04
C ASN A 26 -6.19 6.79 -1.30
N ASP A 27 -5.13 7.56 -1.53
CA ASP A 27 -4.97 8.34 -2.76
C ASP A 27 -4.96 7.40 -3.98
N PHE A 28 -4.15 6.34 -3.94
CA PHE A 28 -4.10 5.36 -5.04
C PHE A 28 -5.47 4.70 -5.31
N ILE A 29 -6.18 4.29 -4.27
CA ILE A 29 -7.53 3.70 -4.38
C ILE A 29 -8.50 4.68 -5.01
N SER A 30 -8.48 5.94 -4.57
CA SER A 30 -9.34 7.01 -5.09
C SER A 30 -9.02 7.36 -6.54
N GLU A 31 -7.76 7.59 -6.88
CA GLU A 31 -7.29 7.93 -8.23
C GLU A 31 -7.61 6.84 -9.26
N ASN A 32 -7.56 5.57 -8.84
CA ASN A 32 -7.82 4.43 -9.71
C ASN A 32 -9.29 3.96 -9.66
N GLY A 33 -10.14 4.63 -8.88
CA GLY A 33 -11.55 4.27 -8.72
C GLY A 33 -11.77 2.84 -8.23
N ILE A 34 -10.85 2.32 -7.39
CA ILE A 34 -10.92 0.96 -6.86
C ILE A 34 -12.03 0.93 -5.81
N LYS A 35 -13.05 0.10 -6.04
CA LYS A 35 -14.15 -0.04 -5.10
C LYS A 35 -13.82 -1.02 -3.98
N PRO A 36 -14.42 -0.88 -2.78
CA PRO A 36 -14.18 -1.78 -1.66
C PRO A 36 -14.39 -3.26 -2.01
N GLU A 37 -15.40 -3.58 -2.82
CA GLU A 37 -15.69 -4.94 -3.28
C GLU A 37 -14.62 -5.55 -4.20
N GLN A 38 -13.74 -4.71 -4.78
CA GLN A 38 -12.62 -5.17 -5.61
C GLN A 38 -11.38 -5.50 -4.77
N ILE A 39 -11.32 -5.06 -3.51
CA ILE A 39 -10.17 -5.30 -2.63
C ILE A 39 -10.23 -6.74 -2.11
N ILE A 40 -9.17 -7.50 -2.35
CA ILE A 40 -9.05 -8.89 -1.91
C ILE A 40 -8.35 -8.95 -0.55
N ASN A 41 -7.24 -8.24 -0.41
CA ASN A 41 -6.41 -8.29 0.79
C ASN A 41 -5.57 -7.01 0.90
N VAL A 42 -5.34 -6.58 2.14
CA VAL A 42 -4.33 -5.59 2.49
C VAL A 42 -3.43 -6.22 3.56
N SER A 43 -2.12 -6.26 3.29
CA SER A 43 -1.12 -6.77 4.22
C SER A 43 -0.11 -5.69 4.56
N TYR A 44 0.23 -5.55 5.84
CA TYR A 44 1.25 -4.62 6.32
C TYR A 44 2.44 -5.39 6.86
N ALA A 45 3.63 -4.83 6.69
CA ALA A 45 4.86 -5.33 7.29
C ALA A 45 5.73 -4.17 7.77
N ALA A 46 6.48 -4.42 8.84
CA ALA A 46 7.48 -3.50 9.37
C ALA A 46 8.78 -4.27 9.59
N HIS A 47 9.89 -3.68 9.18
CA HIS A 47 11.22 -4.23 9.36
C HIS A 47 12.17 -3.13 9.83
N SER A 48 12.90 -3.39 10.90
CA SER A 48 13.96 -2.51 11.38
C SER A 48 15.31 -3.14 11.12
N SER A 49 16.17 -2.45 10.38
CA SER A 49 17.55 -2.88 10.11
C SER A 49 18.50 -1.72 10.35
N GLY A 50 19.53 -1.93 11.17
CA GLY A 50 20.54 -0.90 11.45
C GLY A 50 19.97 0.39 12.08
N GLY A 51 18.84 0.32 12.79
CA GLY A 51 18.17 1.48 13.39
C GLY A 51 17.25 2.25 12.44
N ILE A 52 17.09 1.79 11.20
CA ILE A 52 16.19 2.36 10.21
C ILE A 52 14.91 1.53 10.18
N ASN A 53 13.77 2.16 10.47
CA ASN A 53 12.47 1.52 10.36
C ASN A 53 11.95 1.64 8.93
N THR A 54 11.68 0.51 8.31
CA THR A 54 11.02 0.43 7.00
C THR A 54 9.66 -0.20 7.19
N TYR A 55 8.64 0.41 6.60
CA TYR A 55 7.29 -0.11 6.63
C TYR A 55 6.83 -0.32 5.19
N SER A 56 6.03 -1.35 4.99
CA SER A 56 5.47 -1.65 3.70
C SER A 56 4.02 -2.10 3.81
N ALA A 57 3.29 -1.90 2.72
CA ALA A 57 1.95 -2.41 2.55
C ALA A 57 1.80 -3.06 1.17
N LEU A 58 1.01 -4.12 1.10
CA LEU A 58 0.67 -4.81 -0.14
C LEU A 58 -0.86 -4.81 -0.29
N LEU A 59 -1.34 -4.11 -1.31
CA LEU A 59 -2.75 -4.09 -1.72
C LEU A 59 -2.96 -5.11 -2.83
N VAL A 60 -3.88 -6.06 -2.63
CA VAL A 60 -4.30 -7.05 -3.63
C VAL A 60 -5.75 -6.74 -4.02
N TYR A 61 -6.02 -6.56 -5.31
CA TYR A 61 -7.35 -6.16 -5.80
C TYR A 61 -7.66 -6.74 -7.19
N LYS A 62 -8.94 -6.74 -7.56
CA LYS A 62 -9.43 -7.18 -8.88
C LYS A 62 -9.68 -6.01 -9.81
N THR A 63 -9.29 -6.15 -11.08
CA THR A 63 -9.71 -5.28 -12.18
C THR A 63 -10.66 -6.04 -13.11
N ALA A 64 -11.71 -5.38 -13.60
CA ALA A 64 -12.68 -5.96 -14.54
C ALA A 64 -12.06 -6.29 -15.93
#